data_AF-A0A160VHE2-F1
#
_entry.id   AF-A0A160VHE2-F1
#
_cell.length_a   1.000
_cell.length_b   1.000
_cell.length_c   1.000
_cell.angle_alpha   90.00
_cell.angle_beta   90.00
_cell.angle_gamma   90.00
#
_symmetry.space_group_name_H-M   'P 1'
#
loop_
_entity.id
_entity.type
_entity.pdbx_description
1 polymer ?
#
loop_
_entity_poly.entity_id
_entity_poly.type
_entity_poly.pdbx_seq_one_letter_code
_entity_poly.pdbx_strand_id
1 'polypeptide(L)'
;MNLVAPLGLDSGVGLVILVGVIGAILTNLMSAGATVAVIGPVVLDMAVTANTNPILVGVGLAIATSMAYWLVIGTPASSIVYASGMLESKDFIRMATVGWPAALIVLAIMVAVYWVGILGINPLGSGF
;
A
#
# COMPACT_ATOMS: atom_id res chain seq x y z
N MET A 1 -13.87 -10.36 9.54
CA MET A 1 -12.71 -11.28 9.33
C MET A 1 -13.08 -12.60 8.66
N ASN A 2 -14.30 -13.15 8.81
CA ASN A 2 -14.70 -14.44 8.19
C ASN A 2 -14.71 -14.51 6.65
N LEU A 3 -14.77 -13.38 5.93
CA LEU A 3 -14.73 -13.38 4.45
C LEU A 3 -13.33 -13.59 3.87
N VAL A 4 -12.27 -13.22 4.60
CA VAL A 4 -10.89 -13.20 4.10
C VAL A 4 -9.97 -14.17 4.85
N ALA A 5 -10.44 -14.70 5.99
CA ALA A 5 -9.82 -15.80 6.72
C ALA A 5 -9.48 -17.04 5.86
N PRO A 6 -10.34 -17.52 4.93
CA PRO A 6 -9.98 -18.67 4.09
C PRO A 6 -8.84 -18.38 3.09
N LEU A 7 -8.50 -17.10 2.88
CA LEU A 7 -7.39 -16.67 2.02
C LEU A 7 -6.10 -16.40 2.82
N GLY A 8 -6.11 -16.57 4.15
CA GLY A 8 -4.96 -16.27 5.01
C GLY A 8 -4.58 -14.78 5.05
N LEU A 9 -5.53 -13.89 4.72
CA LEU A 9 -5.32 -12.43 4.73
C LEU A 9 -5.75 -11.78 6.06
N ASP A 10 -6.12 -12.59 7.04
CA ASP A 10 -6.56 -12.17 8.36
C ASP A 10 -5.41 -11.96 9.36
N SER A 11 -4.18 -12.42 9.03
CA SER A 11 -3.01 -12.25 9.89
C SER A 11 -1.69 -12.17 9.11
N GLY A 12 -0.65 -11.61 9.75
CA GLY A 12 0.72 -11.62 9.28
C GLY A 12 0.93 -10.91 7.94
N VAL A 13 1.63 -11.57 7.01
CA VAL A 13 1.98 -11.03 5.68
C VAL A 13 0.73 -10.76 4.84
N GLY A 14 -0.29 -11.62 4.94
CA GLY A 14 -1.53 -11.47 4.19
C GLY A 14 -2.28 -10.20 4.56
N LEU A 15 -2.32 -9.86 5.85
CA LEU A 15 -2.91 -8.62 6.33
C LEU A 15 -2.16 -7.38 5.81
N VAL A 16 -0.82 -7.39 5.83
CA VAL A 16 0.01 -6.29 5.32
C VAL A 16 -0.26 -6.05 3.82
N ILE A 17 -0.33 -7.13 3.02
CA ILE A 17 -0.60 -7.03 1.58
C ILE A 17 -2.02 -6.50 1.34
N LEU A 18 -3.02 -7.03 2.04
CA LEU A 18 -4.41 -6.58 1.92
C LEU A 18 -4.54 -5.08 2.21
N VAL A 19 -3.97 -4.63 3.33
CA VAL A 19 -3.93 -3.23 3.72
C VAL A 19 -3.19 -2.39 2.69
N GLY A 20 -2.06 -2.88 2.15
CA GLY A 20 -1.32 -2.23 1.09
C GLY A 20 -2.15 -2.04 -0.17
N VAL A 21 -2.91 -3.06 -0.61
CA VAL A 21 -3.81 -2.93 -1.76
C VAL A 21 -4.91 -1.90 -1.50
N ILE A 22 -5.52 -1.92 -0.32
CA ILE A 22 -6.54 -0.94 0.07
C ILE A 22 -5.97 0.48 0.06
N GLY A 23 -4.79 0.68 0.66
CA GLY A 23 -4.11 1.98 0.69
C GLY A 23 -3.73 2.48 -0.71
N ALA A 24 -3.25 1.58 -1.57
CA ALA A 24 -2.89 1.89 -2.96
C ALA A 24 -4.12 2.25 -3.81
N ILE A 25 -5.29 1.67 -3.55
CA ILE A 25 -6.54 2.08 -4.23
C ILE A 25 -6.97 3.46 -3.72
N LEU A 26 -7.03 3.64 -2.40
CA LEU A 26 -7.52 4.88 -1.78
C LEU A 26 -6.65 6.08 -2.10
N THR A 27 -5.33 5.93 -2.21
CA THR A 27 -4.45 7.05 -2.56
C THR A 27 -4.63 7.54 -4.01
N ASN A 28 -5.29 6.78 -4.88
CA ASN A 28 -5.65 7.28 -6.21
C ASN A 28 -6.90 8.18 -6.15
N LEU A 29 -7.67 8.12 -5.06
CA LEU A 29 -8.87 8.93 -4.84
C LEU A 29 -8.64 10.11 -3.89
N MET A 30 -7.62 10.02 -3.04
CA MET A 30 -7.31 10.99 -1.98
C MET A 30 -5.80 11.20 -1.86
N SER A 31 -5.36 12.36 -1.35
CA SER A 31 -3.94 12.63 -1.14
C SER A 31 -3.31 11.59 -0.19
N ALA A 32 -2.03 11.27 -0.39
CA ALA A 32 -1.31 10.29 0.43
C ALA A 32 -1.43 10.59 1.93
N GLY A 33 -1.21 11.86 2.32
CA GLY A 33 -1.31 12.30 3.71
C GLY A 33 -2.73 12.17 4.28
N ALA A 34 -3.75 12.54 3.52
CA ALA A 34 -5.14 12.38 3.98
C ALA A 34 -5.55 10.90 4.06
N THR A 35 -5.04 10.07 3.15
CA THR A 35 -5.24 8.62 3.20
C THR A 35 -4.67 8.02 4.48
N VAL A 36 -3.40 8.24 4.78
CA VAL A 36 -2.78 7.74 6.01
C VAL A 36 -3.47 8.28 7.27
N ALA A 37 -3.87 9.56 7.28
CA ALA A 37 -4.55 10.15 8.43
C ALA A 37 -5.91 9.50 8.73
N VAL A 38 -6.65 9.10 7.69
CA VAL A 38 -8.00 8.51 7.84
C VAL A 38 -7.92 7.01 8.12
N ILE A 39 -7.16 6.26 7.34
CA ILE A 39 -7.14 4.78 7.45
C ILE A 39 -6.03 4.25 8.35
N GLY A 40 -4.99 5.04 8.62
CA GLY A 40 -3.86 4.63 9.46
C GLY A 40 -4.27 4.10 10.83
N PRO A 41 -5.06 4.85 11.63
CA PRO A 41 -5.50 4.38 12.95
C PRO A 41 -6.26 3.05 12.87
N VAL A 42 -7.20 2.94 11.93
CA VAL A 42 -8.03 1.74 11.72
C VAL A 42 -7.17 0.52 11.40
N VAL A 43 -6.20 0.71 10.49
CA VAL A 43 -5.29 -0.34 10.05
C VAL A 43 -4.35 -0.81 11.16
N LEU A 44 -3.87 0.11 12.00
CA LEU A 44 -3.03 -0.22 13.14
C LEU A 44 -3.82 -0.99 14.21
N ASP A 45 -5.05 -0.57 14.51
CA ASP A 45 -5.94 -1.29 15.43
C ASP A 45 -6.28 -2.69 14.90
N MET A 46 -6.47 -2.83 13.59
CA MET A 46 -6.63 -4.13 12.94
C MET A 46 -5.39 -5.02 13.11
N ALA A 47 -4.18 -4.47 12.98
CA ALA A 47 -2.94 -5.20 13.19
C ALA A 47 -2.82 -5.72 14.64
N VAL A 48 -3.10 -4.86 15.62
CA VAL A 48 -3.10 -5.24 17.05
C VAL A 48 -4.11 -6.35 17.33
N THR A 49 -5.33 -6.22 16.81
CA THR A 49 -6.40 -7.22 17.01
C THR A 49 -6.07 -8.55 16.35
N ALA A 50 -5.39 -8.52 15.19
CA ALA A 50 -4.96 -9.70 14.45
C ALA A 50 -3.62 -10.30 14.94
N ASN A 51 -3.07 -9.81 16.07
CA ASN A 51 -1.73 -10.18 16.56
C ASN A 51 -0.64 -10.08 15.47
N THR A 52 -0.77 -9.08 14.60
CA THR A 52 0.17 -8.81 13.51
C THR A 52 1.01 -7.59 13.87
N ASN A 53 2.29 -7.59 13.53
CA ASN A 53 3.19 -6.49 13.87
C ASN A 53 2.67 -5.14 13.29
N PRO A 54 2.25 -4.18 14.14
CA PRO A 54 1.67 -2.92 13.66
C PRO A 54 2.67 -2.07 12.89
N ILE A 55 3.98 -2.23 13.15
CA ILE A 55 5.03 -1.52 12.42
C ILE A 55 5.08 -2.01 10.96
N LEU A 56 5.04 -3.33 10.73
CA LEU A 56 5.02 -3.88 9.37
C LEU A 56 3.80 -3.41 8.59
N VAL A 57 2.63 -3.42 9.23
CA VAL A 57 1.38 -2.97 8.62
C VAL A 57 1.42 -1.45 8.36
N GLY A 58 1.90 -0.66 9.31
CA GLY A 58 2.00 0.79 9.19
C GLY A 58 2.99 1.24 8.11
N VAL A 59 4.17 0.62 8.05
CA VAL A 59 5.17 0.90 7.00
C VAL A 59 4.66 0.42 5.64
N GLY A 60 4.05 -0.76 5.57
CA GLY A 60 3.41 -1.26 4.36
C GLY A 60 2.34 -0.30 3.83
N LEU A 61 1.51 0.23 4.73
CA LEU A 61 0.52 1.23 4.38
C LEU A 61 1.15 2.54 3.88
N ALA A 62 2.17 3.06 4.57
CA ALA A 62 2.84 4.29 4.17
C ALA A 62 3.43 4.18 2.75
N ILE A 63 4.06 3.06 2.42
CA ILE A 63 4.59 2.79 1.07
C ILE A 63 3.45 2.69 0.05
N ALA A 64 2.40 1.93 0.37
CA ALA A 64 1.25 1.77 -0.52
C ALA A 64 0.53 3.09 -0.83
N THR A 65 0.37 3.97 0.17
CA THR A 65 -0.23 5.30 -0.02
C THR A 65 0.64 6.27 -0.81
N SER A 66 1.87 5.89 -1.17
CA SER A 66 2.71 6.67 -2.09
C SER A 66 2.55 6.23 -3.55
N MET A 67 1.71 5.23 -3.85
CA MET A 67 1.51 4.65 -5.18
C MET A 67 0.34 5.30 -5.96
N ALA A 68 0.30 6.63 -5.99
CA ALA A 68 -0.70 7.38 -6.73
C ALA A 68 -0.28 7.57 -8.20
N TYR A 69 -0.71 6.65 -9.08
CA TYR A 69 -0.30 6.63 -10.49
C TYR A 69 -1.42 6.94 -11.48
N TRP A 70 -2.69 6.80 -11.07
CA TRP A 70 -3.82 6.82 -12.01
C TRP A 70 -4.20 8.23 -12.46
N LEU A 71 -4.06 9.22 -11.58
CA LEU A 71 -4.53 10.58 -11.79
C LEU A 71 -3.37 11.57 -11.76
N VAL A 72 -3.44 12.58 -12.63
CA VAL A 72 -2.49 13.71 -12.68
C VAL A 72 -2.39 14.43 -11.33
N ILE A 73 -3.53 14.60 -10.66
CA ILE A 73 -3.65 15.29 -9.37
C ILE A 73 -3.17 14.46 -8.16
N GLY A 74 -2.79 13.20 -8.38
CA GLY A 74 -2.43 12.28 -7.28
C GLY A 74 -1.18 12.73 -6.52
N THR A 75 -0.19 13.28 -7.21
CA THR A 75 1.04 13.82 -6.61
C THR A 75 1.46 15.15 -7.23
N PRO A 76 2.21 16.00 -6.50
CA PRO A 76 2.80 17.21 -7.09
C PRO A 76 3.71 16.91 -8.28
N ALA A 77 4.46 15.79 -8.23
CA ALA A 77 5.36 15.38 -9.31
C ALA A 77 4.59 15.08 -10.61
N SER A 78 3.49 14.31 -10.55
CA SER A 78 2.65 14.04 -11.73
C SER A 78 2.01 15.30 -12.29
N SER A 79 1.59 16.23 -11.42
CA SER A 79 1.05 17.53 -11.84
C SER A 79 2.09 18.42 -12.52
N ILE A 80 3.35 18.42 -12.06
CA ILE A 80 4.45 19.16 -12.68
C ILE A 80 4.74 18.64 -14.09
N VAL A 81 4.83 17.32 -14.27
CA VAL A 81 5.09 16.73 -15.59
C VAL A 81 3.93 16.98 -16.54
N TYR A 82 2.68 16.89 -16.06
CA TYR A 82 1.51 17.27 -16.88
C TYR A 82 1.53 18.74 -17.29
N ALA A 83 1.95 19.66 -16.42
CA ALA A 83 2.06 21.08 -16.72
C ALA A 83 3.11 21.41 -17.82
N SER A 84 4.01 20.48 -18.15
CA SER A 84 4.94 20.64 -19.28
C SER A 84 4.25 20.59 -20.66
N GLY A 85 3.00 20.13 -20.73
CA GLY A 85 2.24 20.00 -21.97
C GLY A 85 2.65 18.80 -22.84
N MET A 86 3.59 17.96 -22.40
CA MET A 86 4.07 16.79 -23.14
C MET A 86 3.25 15.52 -22.89
N LEU A 87 2.41 15.48 -21.86
CA LEU A 87 1.61 14.31 -21.46
C LEU A 87 0.14 14.68 -21.31
N GLU A 88 -0.75 13.84 -21.82
CA GLU A 88 -2.19 13.96 -21.58
C GLU A 88 -2.61 13.14 -20.35
N SER A 89 -3.77 13.46 -19.76
CA SER A 89 -4.32 12.70 -18.63
C SER A 89 -4.52 11.20 -18.95
N LYS A 90 -4.71 10.87 -20.23
CA LYS A 90 -4.85 9.48 -20.70
C LYS A 90 -3.54 8.70 -20.61
N ASP A 91 -2.40 9.36 -20.77
CA ASP A 91 -1.09 8.72 -20.71
C ASP A 91 -0.78 8.23 -19.30
N PHE A 92 -1.22 8.97 -18.28
CA PHE A 92 -1.12 8.56 -16.88
C PHE A 92 -1.89 7.28 -16.60
N ILE A 93 -3.16 7.20 -17.01
CA ILE A 93 -3.97 5.97 -16.84
C ILE A 93 -3.33 4.81 -17.60
N ARG A 94 -2.87 5.05 -18.84
CA ARG A 94 -2.22 4.02 -19.65
C ARG A 94 -0.95 3.47 -19.00
N MET A 95 -0.07 4.35 -18.51
CA MET A 95 1.14 3.96 -17.78
C MET A 95 0.80 3.25 -16.47
N ALA A 96 -0.23 3.72 -15.77
CA ALA A 96 -0.68 3.13 -14.53
C ALA A 96 -1.22 1.71 -14.66
N THR A 97 -1.79 1.33 -15.82
CA THR A 97 -2.27 -0.05 -16.03
C THR A 97 -1.20 -1.11 -15.82
N VAL A 98 0.07 -0.76 -16.05
CA VAL A 98 1.23 -1.64 -15.85
C VAL A 98 2.00 -1.26 -14.59
N GLY A 99 2.24 0.04 -14.37
CA GLY A 99 3.05 0.52 -13.26
C GLY A 99 2.42 0.28 -11.89
N TRP A 100 1.10 0.43 -11.76
CA TRP A 100 0.41 0.25 -10.48
C TRP A 100 0.38 -1.22 -10.02
N PRO A 101 -0.01 -2.20 -10.86
CA PRO A 101 0.12 -3.60 -10.48
C PRO A 101 1.56 -4.02 -10.22
N ALA A 102 2.53 -3.53 -11.03
CA ALA A 102 3.93 -3.85 -10.83
C ALA A 102 4.44 -3.36 -9.46
N ALA A 103 4.09 -2.14 -9.05
CA ALA A 103 4.47 -1.61 -7.75
C ALA A 103 3.86 -2.41 -6.58
N LEU A 104 2.61 -2.85 -6.71
CA LEU A 104 1.98 -3.74 -5.72
C LEU A 104 2.66 -5.11 -5.64
N ILE A 105 3.05 -5.69 -6.77
CA ILE A 105 3.81 -6.95 -6.80
C ILE A 105 5.17 -6.76 -6.12
N VAL A 106 5.87 -5.66 -6.41
CA VAL A 106 7.15 -5.33 -5.76
C VAL A 106 6.97 -5.17 -4.26
N LEU A 107 5.91 -4.50 -3.80
CA LEU A 107 5.59 -4.39 -2.39
C LEU A 107 5.35 -5.77 -1.76
N ALA A 108 4.54 -6.62 -2.40
CA ALA A 108 4.27 -7.97 -1.91
C ALA A 108 5.56 -8.81 -1.80
N ILE A 109 6.45 -8.73 -2.80
CA ILE A 109 7.76 -9.39 -2.79
C ILE A 109 8.64 -8.81 -1.68
N MET A 110 8.66 -7.49 -1.49
CA MET A 110 9.43 -6.84 -0.43
C MET A 110 8.98 -7.30 0.96
N VAL A 111 7.68 -7.39 1.20
CA VAL A 111 7.12 -7.88 2.47
C VAL A 111 7.49 -9.37 2.67
N ALA A 112 7.27 -10.20 1.65
CA ALA A 112 7.44 -11.65 1.78
C ALA A 112 8.92 -12.09 1.83
N VAL A 113 9.76 -11.56 0.94
CA VAL A 113 11.15 -12.01 0.76
C VAL A 113 12.11 -11.18 1.61
N TYR A 114 11.97 -9.85 1.59
CA TYR A 114 12.94 -8.98 2.25
C TYR A 114 12.62 -8.80 3.74
N TRP A 115 11.38 -8.47 4.11
CA TRP A 115 11.03 -8.22 5.51
C TRP A 115 10.92 -9.50 6.34
N VAL A 116 10.21 -10.52 5.84
CA VAL A 116 10.07 -11.79 6.57
C VAL A 116 11.25 -12.72 6.33
N GLY A 117 11.72 -12.85 5.09
CA GLY A 117 12.81 -13.79 4.76
C GLY A 117 14.19 -13.32 5.20
N ILE A 118 14.61 -12.12 4.79
CA ILE A 118 15.98 -11.63 5.02
C ILE A 118 16.12 -10.93 6.37
N LEU A 119 15.21 -10.01 6.68
CA LEU A 119 15.24 -9.25 7.94
C LEU A 119 14.70 -10.06 9.12
N GLY A 120 14.00 -11.17 8.88
CA GLY A 120 13.50 -12.06 9.93
C GLY A 120 12.40 -11.44 10.79
N ILE A 121 11.76 -10.35 10.34
CA ILE A 121 10.73 -9.66 11.14
C ILE A 121 9.54 -10.60 11.25
N ASN A 122 9.19 -10.98 12.48
CA ASN A 122 8.08 -11.89 12.70
C ASN A 122 6.74 -11.17 12.42
N PRO A 123 6.00 -11.58 11.37
CA PRO A 123 4.75 -10.92 11.01
C PRO A 123 3.63 -11.19 12.03
N LEU A 124 3.75 -12.24 12.85
CA LEU A 124 2.80 -12.60 13.92
C LEU A 124 3.30 -12.20 15.33
N GLY A 125 4.39 -11.41 15.40
CA GLY A 125 5.02 -10.99 16.64
C GLY A 125 4.86 -9.49 16.91
N SER A 126 4.88 -9.11 18.19
CA SER A 126 4.92 -7.71 18.62
C SER A 126 6.38 -7.24 18.79
N GLY A 127 7.09 -6.96 17.68
CA GLY A 127 8.47 -6.45 17.72
C GLY A 127 9.35 -6.92 16.57
N PHE A 128 10.58 -6.39 16.51
CA PHE A 128 11.64 -6.85 15.60
C PHE A 128 11.95 -8.33 15.83
#